data_AF-A0A0L7QMY2-F1
#
_entry.id   AF-A0A0L7QMY2-F1
#
_cell.length_a   1.000
_cell.length_b   1.000
_cell.length_c   1.000
_cell.angle_alpha   90.00
_cell.angle_beta   90.00
_cell.angle_gamma   90.00
#
_symmetry.space_group_name_H-M   'P 1'
#
loop_
_entity.id
_entity.type
_entity.pdbx_description
1 polymer ?
#
loop_
_entity_poly.entity_id
_entity_poly.type
_entity_poly.pdbx_seq_one_letter_code
_entity_poly.pdbx_strand_id
1 'polypeptide(L)'
;MTAGTNNTCGKWSMEERENILTSGTLEEKKEAFKDDEELMRETTKFVNDVIQTASTEATKRKVYSEKGDANEGKMCVCVGSRLKGIAGWNRRVREFCSRVLNVLCLCFNNNGKS
;
A
#
# COMPACT_ATOMS: atom_id res chain seq x y z
N MET A 1 27.53 39.04 -10.09
CA MET A 1 27.42 38.85 -8.62
C MET A 1 25.96 38.57 -8.33
N THR A 2 25.55 37.30 -8.34
CA THR A 2 24.15 36.91 -8.10
C THR A 2 23.88 37.05 -6.61
N ALA A 3 22.95 37.93 -6.28
CA ALA A 3 22.51 38.22 -4.93
C ALA A 3 22.16 36.92 -4.20
N GLY A 4 22.86 36.65 -3.10
CA GLY A 4 22.48 35.62 -2.15
C GLY A 4 21.10 35.98 -1.61
N THR A 5 20.09 35.19 -2.00
CA THR A 5 18.76 35.24 -1.41
C THR A 5 18.90 34.83 0.04
N ASN A 6 19.01 35.81 0.92
CA ASN A 6 18.87 35.62 2.35
C ASN A 6 17.41 35.21 2.59
N ASN A 7 17.13 33.90 2.52
CA ASN A 7 15.85 33.31 2.91
C ASN A 7 15.73 33.38 4.44
N THR A 8 15.46 34.58 4.97
CA THR A 8 14.98 34.74 6.33
C THR A 8 13.48 34.44 6.33
N CYS A 9 13.11 33.16 6.30
CA CYS A 9 11.70 32.72 6.41
C CYS A 9 11.53 31.62 7.47
N GLY A 10 12.39 31.62 8.48
CA GLY A 10 12.34 30.69 9.60
C GLY A 10 12.68 31.40 10.92
N LYS A 11 12.23 30.83 12.03
CA LYS A 11 12.49 31.27 13.40
C LYS A 11 13.98 31.27 13.74
N TRP A 12 14.79 30.48 13.03
CA TRP A 12 16.24 30.39 13.21
C TRP A 12 17.02 30.73 11.93
N SER A 13 18.25 31.20 12.11
CA SER A 13 19.21 31.23 11.00
C SER A 13 19.58 29.81 10.56
N MET A 14 20.11 29.68 9.33
CA MET A 14 20.52 28.39 8.79
C MET A 14 21.55 27.67 9.68
N GLU A 15 22.54 28.40 10.20
CA GLU A 15 23.60 27.87 11.06
C GLU A 15 23.06 27.45 12.44
N GLU A 16 22.19 28.25 13.05
CA GLU A 16 21.53 27.88 14.31
C GLU A 16 20.65 26.64 14.15
N ARG A 17 19.92 26.56 13.03
CA ARG A 17 19.06 25.42 12.72
C ARG A 17 19.89 24.15 12.55
N GLU A 18 21.00 24.19 11.81
CA GLU A 18 21.90 23.05 11.65
C GLU A 18 22.51 22.61 12.99
N ASN A 19 22.87 23.56 13.84
CA ASN A 19 23.35 23.26 15.18
C ASN A 19 22.28 22.58 16.04
N ILE A 20 21.03 23.06 16.01
CA ILE A 20 19.91 22.44 16.73
C ILE A 20 19.62 21.03 16.16
N LEU A 21 19.62 20.87 14.84
CA LEU A 21 19.39 19.59 14.17
C LEU A 21 20.45 18.53 14.51
N THR A 22 21.68 18.95 14.81
CA THR A 22 22.78 18.05 15.17
C THR A 22 22.85 17.81 16.68
N SER A 23 22.83 18.87 17.49
CA SER A 23 23.17 18.82 18.92
C SER A 23 22.01 19.06 19.88
N GLY A 24 20.86 19.57 19.41
CA GLY A 24 19.70 19.90 20.23
C GLY A 24 18.95 18.68 20.81
N THR A 25 18.00 18.97 21.68
CA THR A 25 17.04 17.97 22.21
C THR A 25 16.08 17.50 21.11
N LEU A 26 15.38 16.39 21.35
CA LEU A 26 14.42 15.84 20.37
C LEU A 26 13.31 16.84 20.00
N GLU A 27 12.79 17.58 20.97
CA GLU A 27 11.71 18.55 20.72
C GLU A 27 12.21 19.76 19.94
N GLU A 28 13.39 20.28 20.25
CA GLU A 28 14.02 21.37 19.49
C GLU A 28 14.33 20.92 18.05
N LYS A 29 14.83 19.70 17.87
CA LYS A 29 15.06 19.13 16.53
C LYS A 29 13.79 19.03 15.70
N LYS A 30 12.68 18.62 16.32
CA LYS A 30 11.36 18.58 15.65
C LYS A 30 10.88 19.96 15.24
N GLU A 31 11.09 20.96 16.08
CA GLU A 31 10.70 22.34 15.79
C GLU A 31 11.58 22.93 14.68
N ALA A 32 12.90 22.76 14.77
CA ALA A 32 13.86 23.18 13.75
C ALA A 32 13.63 22.53 12.39
N PHE A 33 13.21 21.26 12.37
CA PHE A 33 12.85 20.57 11.13
C PHE A 33 11.61 21.15 10.46
N LYS A 34 10.60 21.55 11.27
CA LYS A 34 9.33 22.10 10.76
C LYS A 34 9.42 23.55 10.33
N ASP A 35 10.44 24.27 10.78
CA ASP A 35 10.68 25.68 10.46
C ASP A 35 11.03 25.91 8.98
N ASP A 36 11.45 24.86 8.27
CA ASP A 36 11.71 24.93 6.83
C ASP A 36 10.41 24.85 6.00
N GLU A 37 9.82 26.00 5.71
CA GLU A 37 8.58 26.10 4.92
C GLU A 37 8.70 25.47 3.52
N GLU A 38 9.87 25.57 2.87
CA GLU A 38 10.09 24.98 1.55
C GLU A 38 10.12 23.46 1.62
N LEU A 39 10.88 22.91 2.56
CA LEU A 39 10.92 21.47 2.82
C LEU A 39 9.55 20.92 3.18
N MET A 40 8.81 21.60 4.05
CA MET A 40 7.47 21.15 4.49
C MET A 40 6.46 21.18 3.34
N ARG A 41 6.53 22.21 2.48
CA ARG A 41 5.72 22.30 1.26
C ARG A 41 6.06 21.19 0.27
N GLU A 42 7.34 20.95 -0.01
CA GLU A 42 7.77 19.89 -0.92
C GLU A 42 7.43 18.49 -0.39
N THR A 43 7.62 18.26 0.91
CA THR A 43 7.25 16.99 1.57
C THR A 43 5.75 16.73 1.42
N THR A 44 4.92 17.75 1.66
CA THR A 44 3.46 17.64 1.51
C THR A 44 3.08 17.33 0.06
N LYS A 45 3.71 18.01 -0.91
CA LYS A 45 3.50 17.74 -2.32
C LYS A 45 3.86 16.30 -2.69
N PHE A 46 5.04 15.83 -2.27
CA PHE A 46 5.50 14.47 -2.54
C PHE A 46 4.53 13.41 -2.00
N VAL A 47 4.09 13.55 -0.74
CA VAL A 47 3.12 12.64 -0.13
C VAL A 47 1.82 12.61 -0.92
N ASN A 48 1.31 13.77 -1.33
CA ASN A 48 0.10 13.86 -2.14
C ASN A 48 0.28 13.18 -3.51
N ASP A 49 1.41 13.41 -4.18
CA ASP A 49 1.71 12.82 -5.50
C ASP A 49 1.76 11.28 -5.41
N VAL A 50 2.34 10.73 -4.35
CA VAL A 50 2.37 9.27 -4.10
C VAL A 50 0.95 8.74 -3.91
N ILE A 51 0.13 9.39 -3.08
CA ILE A 51 -1.27 8.98 -2.83
C ILE A 51 -2.09 9.01 -4.13
N GLN A 52 -1.97 10.08 -4.92
CA GLN A 52 -2.67 10.23 -6.19
C GLN A 52 -2.24 9.18 -7.20
N THR A 53 -0.93 8.92 -7.29
CA THR A 53 -0.39 7.89 -8.18
C THR A 53 -0.88 6.50 -7.78
N ALA A 54 -0.80 6.15 -6.49
CA ALA A 54 -1.27 4.88 -5.99
C ALA A 54 -2.79 4.69 -6.22
N SER A 55 -3.58 5.74 -6.02
CA SER A 55 -5.03 5.74 -6.27
C SER A 55 -5.35 5.56 -7.76
N THR A 56 -4.58 6.22 -8.63
CA THR A 56 -4.72 6.10 -10.08
C THR A 56 -4.37 4.68 -10.55
N GLU A 57 -3.25 4.12 -10.08
CA GLU A 57 -2.84 2.75 -10.42
C GLU A 57 -3.81 1.70 -9.88
N ALA A 58 -4.35 1.87 -8.66
CA ALA A 58 -5.39 1.00 -8.13
C ALA A 58 -6.68 1.05 -8.97
N THR A 59 -7.07 2.24 -9.42
CA THR A 59 -8.24 2.43 -10.29
C THR A 59 -8.03 1.79 -11.66
N LYS A 60 -6.84 1.91 -12.26
CA LYS A 60 -6.50 1.21 -13.52
C LYS A 60 -6.72 -0.30 -13.38
N ARG A 61 -6.25 -0.92 -12.29
CA ARG A 61 -6.46 -2.36 -12.05
C ARG A 61 -7.94 -2.75 -12.01
N LYS A 62 -8.80 -1.90 -11.46
CA LYS A 62 -10.26 -2.12 -11.45
C LYS A 62 -10.84 -2.06 -12.87
N VAL A 63 -10.46 -1.07 -13.67
CA VAL A 63 -10.96 -0.89 -15.05
C VAL A 63 -10.48 -2.00 -15.99
N TYR A 64 -9.23 -2.46 -15.86
CA TYR A 64 -8.73 -3.60 -16.65
C TYR A 64 -9.39 -4.93 -16.28
N SER A 65 -9.93 -5.07 -15.06
CA SER A 65 -10.75 -6.23 -14.70
C SER A 65 -12.16 -6.21 -15.32
N GLU A 66 -12.65 -5.03 -15.73
CA GLU A 66 -14.00 -4.85 -16.30
C GLU A 66 -14.02 -4.86 -17.84
N LYS A 67 -12.90 -4.53 -18.52
CA LYS A 67 -12.82 -4.49 -19.99
C LYS A 67 -12.20 -5.74 -20.66
N GLY A 68 -11.85 -6.76 -19.88
CA GLY A 68 -11.17 -7.97 -20.35
C GLY A 68 -12.05 -9.18 -20.72
N ASP A 69 -13.37 -9.11 -20.56
CA ASP A 69 -14.27 -10.28 -20.75
C ASP A 69 -15.05 -10.25 -22.07
N ALA A 70 -14.35 -10.03 -23.19
CA ALA A 70 -14.96 -10.15 -24.51
C ALA A 70 -13.99 -10.69 -25.58
N ASN A 71 -13.13 -11.67 -25.27
CA ASN A 71 -12.80 -12.71 -26.25
C ASN A 71 -12.08 -13.91 -25.62
N GLU A 72 -12.73 -15.06 -25.70
CA GLU A 72 -12.22 -16.44 -25.70
C GLU A 72 -10.97 -16.82 -24.88
N GLY A 73 -11.21 -17.68 -23.88
CA GLY A 73 -10.42 -18.91 -23.79
C GLY A 73 -9.19 -18.90 -22.89
N LYS A 74 -9.32 -18.46 -21.62
CA LYS A 74 -8.65 -19.06 -20.46
C LYS A 74 -9.28 -18.47 -19.20
N MET A 75 -10.22 -19.23 -18.64
CA MET A 75 -10.95 -18.90 -17.43
C MET A 75 -9.99 -18.85 -16.22
N CYS A 76 -9.31 -17.70 -16.04
CA CYS A 76 -8.70 -17.35 -14.78
C CYS A 76 -9.79 -16.72 -13.93
N VAL A 77 -10.53 -17.55 -13.20
CA VAL A 77 -11.58 -17.11 -12.28
C VAL A 77 -10.95 -16.37 -11.11
N CYS A 78 -10.61 -15.09 -11.29
CA CYS A 78 -10.47 -14.17 -10.18
C CYS A 78 -11.89 -13.81 -9.73
N VAL A 79 -12.40 -14.62 -8.80
CA VAL A 79 -13.70 -14.49 -8.13
C VAL A 79 -13.73 -13.17 -7.32
N GLY A 80 -13.87 -12.03 -7.99
CA GLY A 80 -13.85 -10.70 -7.37
C GLY A 80 -15.24 -10.10 -7.11
N SER A 81 -16.27 -10.49 -7.87
CA SER A 81 -17.50 -9.68 -7.94
C SER A 81 -18.81 -10.43 -7.71
N ARG A 82 -18.77 -11.65 -7.16
CA ARG A 82 -19.99 -12.39 -6.68
C ARG A 82 -19.84 -12.99 -5.28
N LEU A 83 -18.94 -12.46 -4.45
CA LEU A 83 -18.73 -12.95 -3.08
C LEU A 83 -19.13 -11.92 -2.03
N LYS A 84 -20.11 -11.09 -2.35
CA LYS A 84 -20.76 -10.22 -1.38
C LYS A 84 -21.86 -11.01 -0.67
N GLY A 85 -21.48 -12.05 0.07
CA GLY A 85 -22.44 -12.82 0.87
C GLY A 85 -21.95 -14.19 1.36
N ILE A 86 -22.59 -14.65 2.43
CA ILE A 86 -22.39 -15.95 3.12
C ILE A 86 -22.34 -17.14 2.13
N ALA A 87 -23.10 -17.09 1.03
CA ALA A 87 -23.09 -18.12 -0.02
C ALA A 87 -21.71 -18.32 -0.67
N GLY A 88 -20.94 -17.24 -0.82
CA GLY A 88 -19.60 -17.26 -1.36
C GLY A 88 -18.56 -17.87 -0.42
N TRP A 89 -18.71 -17.59 0.88
CA TRP A 89 -17.90 -18.21 1.93
C TRP A 89 -18.20 -19.70 2.06
N ASN A 90 -19.48 -20.09 2.03
CA ASN A 90 -19.90 -21.50 2.06
C ASN A 90 -19.32 -22.30 0.89
N ARG A 91 -19.22 -21.71 -0.31
CA ARG A 91 -18.58 -22.39 -1.45
C ARG A 91 -17.09 -22.62 -1.20
N ARG A 92 -16.37 -21.62 -0.70
CA ARG A 92 -14.93 -21.73 -0.38
C ARG A 92 -14.67 -22.75 0.74
N VAL A 93 -15.49 -22.73 1.80
CA VAL A 93 -15.41 -23.71 2.89
C VAL A 93 -15.70 -25.12 2.37
N ARG A 94 -16.71 -25.30 1.53
CA ARG A 94 -17.03 -26.61 0.93
C ARG A 94 -15.89 -27.14 0.07
N GLU A 95 -15.25 -26.30 -0.75
CA GLU A 95 -14.11 -26.69 -1.59
C GLU A 95 -12.87 -27.02 -0.74
N PHE A 96 -12.62 -26.29 0.35
CA PHE A 96 -11.55 -26.61 1.31
C PHE A 96 -11.82 -27.93 2.04
N CYS A 97 -13.02 -28.11 2.61
CA CYS A 97 -13.41 -29.35 3.28
C CYS A 97 -13.36 -30.55 2.35
N SER A 98 -13.73 -30.40 1.07
CA SER A 98 -13.63 -31.50 0.10
C SER A 98 -12.19 -31.91 -0.18
N ARG A 99 -11.24 -30.96 -0.20
CA ARG A 99 -9.80 -31.26 -0.37
C ARG A 99 -9.23 -31.94 0.88
N VAL A 100 -9.56 -31.44 2.06
CA VAL A 100 -9.14 -32.05 3.33
C VAL A 100 -9.72 -33.46 3.46
N LEU A 101 -11.01 -33.64 3.16
CA LEU A 101 -11.65 -34.96 3.19
C LEU A 101 -11.08 -35.89 2.12
N ASN A 102 -10.75 -35.44 0.91
CA ASN A 102 -10.11 -36.30 -0.09
C ASN A 102 -8.70 -36.75 0.31
N VAL A 103 -7.91 -35.87 0.93
CA VAL A 103 -6.60 -36.23 1.48
C VAL A 103 -6.76 -37.22 2.63
N LEU A 104 -7.69 -36.97 3.55
CA LEU A 104 -7.99 -37.89 4.64
C LEU A 104 -8.55 -39.23 4.12
N CYS A 105 -9.40 -39.23 3.09
CA CYS A 105 -10.00 -40.43 2.52
C CYS A 105 -8.96 -41.28 1.78
N LEU A 106 -7.95 -40.66 1.16
CA LEU A 106 -6.76 -41.36 0.65
C LEU A 106 -5.91 -41.94 1.79
N CYS A 107 -5.88 -41.30 2.97
CA CYS A 107 -5.22 -41.87 4.15
C CYS A 107 -6.03 -43.00 4.81
N PHE A 108 -7.37 -42.97 4.77
CA PHE A 108 -8.22 -44.03 5.33
C PHE A 108 -8.38 -45.24 4.39
N ASN A 109 -8.36 -45.05 3.06
CA ASN A 109 -8.45 -46.15 2.10
C ASN A 109 -7.13 -46.91 1.88
N ASN A 110 -6.00 -46.44 2.44
CA ASN A 110 -4.71 -47.12 2.35
C ASN A 110 -4.38 -48.03 3.53
N ASN A 111 -5.29 -48.21 4.49
CA ASN A 111 -5.14 -49.18 5.58
C ASN A 111 -5.88 -50.51 5.30
N GLY A 112 -5.65 -51.13 4.14
CA GLY A 112 -6.38 -52.35 3.78
C GLY A 112 -5.75 -53.29 2.75
N LYS A 113 -4.43 -53.23 2.52
CA LYS A 113 -3.70 -54.32 1.83
C LYS A 113 -2.35 -54.57 2.51
N SER A 114 -2.40 -55.31 3.61
CA SER A 114 -1.38 -56.30 3.96
C SER A 114 -2.00 -57.67 3.90
#